data_AF-A0A7Z9WTG9-F1
#
_entry.id   AF-A0A7Z9WTG9-F1
#
_cell.length_a   1.000
_cell.length_b   1.000
_cell.length_c   1.000
_cell.angle_alpha   90.00
_cell.angle_beta   90.00
_cell.angle_gamma   90.00
#
_symmetry.space_group_name_H-M   'P 1'
#
loop_
_entity.id
_entity.type
_entity.pdbx_description
1 polymer ?
#
loop_
_entity_poly.entity_id
_entity_poly.type
_entity_poly.pdbx_seq_one_letter_code
_entity_poly.pdbx_strand_id
1 'polypeptide(L)' 'MEQVSAFFKLLGEPIRLRLIALFLNGGSYCVCVLVDVLNLPQSTVSRHLSQLRKAGLLLTE' A
#
# COMPACT_ATOMS: atom_id res chain seq x y z
N MET A 1 23.88 -1.59 -1.61
CA MET A 1 22.96 -0.73 -0.81
C MET A 1 21.76 -0.22 -1.60
N GLU A 2 21.78 -0.23 -2.94
CA GLU A 2 20.69 0.30 -3.77
C GLU A 2 19.33 -0.37 -3.55
N GLN A 3 19.28 -1.70 -3.45
CA GLN A 3 18.04 -2.43 -3.16
C GLN A 3 17.43 -2.02 -1.81
N VAL A 4 18.26 -1.91 -0.78
CA VAL A 4 17.82 -1.46 0.56
C VAL A 4 17.29 -0.03 0.48
N SER A 5 17.99 0.87 -0.20
CA SER A 5 17.52 2.24 -0.41
C SER A 5 16.18 2.30 -1.14
N ALA A 6 16.00 1.50 -2.21
CA ALA A 6 14.76 1.43 -2.96
C ALA A 6 13.60 0.91 -2.10
N PHE A 7 13.86 -0.11 -1.27
CA PHE A 7 12.88 -0.65 -0.34
C PHE A 7 12.44 0.39 0.71
N PHE A 8 13.39 1.09 1.33
CA PHE A 8 13.04 2.14 2.30
C PHE A 8 12.41 3.37 1.65
N LYS A 9 12.76 3.72 0.41
CA LYS A 9 12.02 4.74 -0.38
C LYS A 9 10.58 4.30 -0.66
N LEU A 10 10.37 3.01 -0.89
CA LEU A 10 9.04 2.45 -1.02
C LEU A 10 8.28 2.56 0.30
N LEU A 11 8.87 2.15 1.42
CA LEU A 11 8.23 2.29 2.73
C LEU A 11 8.05 3.75 3.19
N GLY A 12 8.90 4.68 2.78
CA GLY A 12 8.88 6.08 3.25
C GLY A 12 7.74 6.93 2.70
N GLU A 13 6.79 6.38 1.96
CA GLU A 13 5.67 7.15 1.41
C GLU A 13 4.43 7.05 2.31
N PRO A 14 3.84 8.19 2.72
CA PRO A 14 2.77 8.23 3.72
C PRO A 14 1.55 7.35 3.40
N ILE A 15 1.10 7.32 2.15
CA ILE A 15 -0.09 6.56 1.75
C ILE A 15 0.20 5.06 1.85
N ARG A 16 1.39 4.61 1.42
CA ARG A 16 1.81 3.21 1.56
C ARG A 16 1.93 2.78 3.02
N LEU A 17 2.46 3.63 3.91
CA LEU A 17 2.48 3.33 5.35
C LEU A 17 1.08 3.22 5.93
N ARG A 18 0.17 4.11 5.53
CA ARG A 18 -1.23 4.07 5.98
C ARG A 18 -1.94 2.81 5.50
N LEU A 19 -1.71 2.40 4.25
CA LEU A 19 -2.19 1.13 3.73
C LEU A 19 -1.66 -0.05 4.54
N ILE A 20 -0.34 -0.12 4.77
CA ILE A 20 0.28 -1.19 5.58
C ILE A 20 -0.35 -1.23 6.98
N ALA A 21 -0.53 -0.08 7.63
CA ALA A 21 -1.15 0.01 8.96
C ALA A 21 -2.60 -0.50 8.95
N LEU A 22 -3.38 -0.25 7.91
CA LEU A 22 -4.73 -0.80 7.77
C LEU A 22 -4.69 -2.33 7.68
N PHE A 23 -3.83 -2.90 6.82
CA PHE A 23 -3.72 -4.35 6.65
C PHE A 23 -3.15 -5.08 7.88
N LEU A 24 -2.27 -4.44 8.66
CA LEU A 24 -1.74 -5.00 9.91
C LEU A 24 -2.81 -5.23 10.98
N ASN A 25 -3.95 -4.55 10.90
CA ASN A 25 -5.09 -4.78 11.79
C ASN A 25 -5.92 -6.01 11.39
N GLY A 26 -5.43 -6.86 10.47
CA GLY A 26 -6.02 -8.15 10.13
C GLY A 26 -7.20 -8.07 9.16
N GLY A 27 -7.39 -6.94 8.48
CA GLY A 27 -8.48 -6.74 7.52
C GLY A 27 -8.10 -7.10 6.08
N SER A 28 -9.00 -7.78 5.38
CA SER A 28 -9.05 -7.75 3.91
C SER A 28 -9.95 -6.58 3.49
N TYR A 29 -9.42 -5.70 2.65
CA TYR A 29 -10.12 -4.49 2.22
C TYR A 29 -10.39 -4.52 0.73
N CYS A 30 -11.65 -4.27 0.35
CA CYS A 30 -11.98 -3.91 -1.02
C CYS A 30 -11.33 -2.55 -1.37
N VAL A 31 -10.92 -2.39 -2.64
CA VAL A 31 -10.30 -1.15 -3.10
C VAL A 31 -11.22 0.07 -2.93
N CYS A 32 -12.54 -0.12 -3.05
CA CYS A 32 -13.52 0.94 -2.86
C CYS A 32 -13.49 1.48 -1.43
N VAL A 33 -13.41 0.59 -0.44
CA VAL A 33 -13.30 0.99 0.98
C VAL A 33 -12.01 1.78 1.21
N LEU A 34 -10.91 1.38 0.57
CA LEU A 34 -9.63 2.09 0.69
C LEU A 34 -9.68 3.48 0.05
N VAL A 35 -10.39 3.64 -1.06
CA VAL A 35 -10.65 4.94 -1.71
C VAL A 35 -11.38 5.87 -0.75
N ASP A 36 -12.43 5.37 -0.10
CA ASP A 36 -13.24 6.15 0.84
C ASP A 36 -12.44 6.50 2.11
N VAL A 37 -11.75 5.53 2.71
CA VAL A 37 -10.96 5.71 3.95
C VAL A 37 -9.76 6.64 3.75
N LEU A 38 -9.12 6.57 2.59
CA LEU A 38 -7.96 7.40 2.28
C LEU A 38 -8.33 8.75 1.65
N ASN A 39 -9.59 8.91 1.20
CA ASN A 39 -10.06 10.06 0.43
C ASN A 39 -9.17 10.34 -0.79
N LEU A 40 -8.85 9.28 -1.54
CA LEU A 40 -7.96 9.32 -2.71
C LEU A 40 -8.60 8.64 -3.92
N PRO A 41 -8.33 9.11 -5.15
CA PRO A 41 -8.84 8.44 -6.35
C PRO A 41 -8.40 6.98 -6.44
N GLN A 42 -9.29 6.11 -6.96
CA GLN A 42 -9.01 4.67 -7.13
C GLN A 42 -7.74 4.38 -7.92
N SER A 43 -7.42 5.20 -8.93
CA SER A 43 -6.18 5.06 -9.71
C SER A 43 -4.93 5.24 -8.85
N THR A 44 -4.97 6.16 -7.89
CA THR A 44 -3.88 6.41 -6.95
C THR A 44 -3.76 5.25 -5.99
N VAL A 45 -4.85 4.86 -5.32
CA VAL A 45 -4.88 3.72 -4.39
C VAL A 45 -4.37 2.44 -5.06
N SER A 46 -4.88 2.13 -6.25
CA SER A 46 -4.46 0.96 -7.03
C SER A 46 -2.96 0.98 -7.36
N ARG A 47 -2.39 2.16 -7.67
CA ARG A 47 -0.95 2.31 -7.93
C ARG A 47 -0.13 1.98 -6.69
N HIS A 48 -0.50 2.51 -5.52
CA HIS A 48 0.20 2.22 -4.27
C HIS A 48 0.09 0.73 -3.88
N LEU A 49 -1.10 0.13 -4.02
CA LEU A 49 -1.29 -1.31 -3.81
C LEU A 49 -0.43 -2.17 -4.74
N SER A 50 -0.36 -1.82 -6.03
CA SER A 50 0.48 -2.54 -7.00
C SER A 50 1.96 -2.47 -6.63
N GLN A 51 2.46 -1.31 -6.19
CA GLN A 51 3.84 -1.16 -5.74
C GLN A 51 4.13 -1.99 -4.49
N LEU A 52 3.23 -1.99 -3.51
CA LEU A 52 3.35 -2.81 -2.30
C LEU A 52 3.35 -4.31 -2.62
N ARG A 53 2.49 -4.76 -3.54
CA ARG A 53 2.47 -6.15 -4.02
C ARG A 53 3.77 -6.54 -4.73
N LYS A 54 4.28 -5.69 -5.61
CA LYS A 54 5.57 -5.91 -6.29
C LYS A 54 6.74 -6.03 -5.30
N ALA A 55 6.65 -5.35 -4.16
CA ALA A 55 7.62 -5.43 -3.08
C ALA A 55 7.40 -6.63 -2.14
N GLY A 56 6.39 -7.48 -2.39
CA GLY A 56 6.06 -8.63 -1.55
C GLY A 56 5.42 -8.27 -0.20
N LEU A 57 4.96 -7.04 -0.03
CA LEU A 57 4.40 -6.54 1.24
C LEU A 57 2.89 -6.80 1.39
N LEU A 58 2.20 -7.13 0.29
CA LEU A 58 0.79 -7.47 0.30
C LEU A 58 0.57 -8.76 -0.47
N LEU A 59 -0.22 -9.65 0.12
CA LEU A 59 -0.77 -10.81 -0.56
C LEU A 59 -2.10 -10.42 -1.22
N THR A 60 -2.43 -11.06 -2.33
CA THR A 60 -3.75 -10.95 -2.94
C THR A 60 -4.41 -12.31 -2.76
N GLU A 61 -5.56 -12.35 -2.11
CA GLU A 61 -6.47 -13.49 -2.16
C GLU A 61 -7.37 -13.37 -3.40
#